data_AF-A0A1X0QF16-F1
#
_entry.id   AF-A0A1X0QF16-F1
#
_cell.length_a   1.000
_cell.length_b   1.000
_cell.length_c   1.000
_cell.angle_alpha   90.00
_cell.angle_beta   90.00
_cell.angle_gamma   90.00
#
_symmetry.space_group_name_H-M   'P 1'
#
loop_
_entity.id
_entity.type
_entity.pdbx_description
1 polymer ?
#
loop_
_entity_poly.entity_id
_entity_poly.type
_entity_poly.pdbx_seq_one_letter_code
_entity_poly.pdbx_strand_id
1 'polypeptide(L)' 'MKKTYELCVLTGAEALILVDNETGHVYSYATSKFKPILENQKNIIKSCLYATGFPTKPNDNEYKYDNDDEE' A
#
# COMPACT_ATOMS: atom_id res chain seq x y z
N MET A 1 1.76 -11.63 2.41
CA MET A 1 2.59 -10.81 3.34
C MET A 1 2.96 -11.48 4.67
N LYS A 2 2.70 -12.80 4.85
CA LYS A 2 2.81 -13.53 6.13
C LYS A 2 4.14 -13.39 6.90
N LYS A 3 5.29 -13.49 6.23
CA LYS A 3 6.60 -13.40 6.90
C LYS A 3 6.83 -12.03 7.56
N THR A 4 6.38 -10.96 6.93
CA THR A 4 6.51 -9.61 7.49
C THR A 4 5.62 -9.45 8.71
N TYR A 5 4.38 -9.94 8.63
CA TYR A 5 3.47 -9.97 9.77
C TYR A 5 4.08 -10.72 10.95
N GLU A 6 4.55 -11.96 10.73
CA GLU A 6 5.19 -12.79 11.77
C GLU A 6 6.39 -12.08 12.39
N LEU A 7 7.24 -11.42 11.57
CA LEU A 7 8.38 -10.66 12.06
C LEU A 7 7.93 -9.47 12.92
N CYS A 8 6.97 -8.67 12.45
CA CYS A 8 6.43 -7.53 13.18
C CYS A 8 5.85 -7.95 14.54
N VAL A 9 5.10 -9.06 14.59
CA VAL A 9 4.56 -9.63 15.83
C VAL A 9 5.69 -10.08 16.76
N LEU A 10 6.69 -10.79 16.25
CA LEU A 10 7.80 -11.33 17.07
C LEU A 10 8.68 -10.24 17.67
N THR A 11 8.88 -9.12 16.96
CA THR A 11 9.82 -8.08 17.38
C THR A 11 9.15 -6.81 17.88
N GLY A 12 7.83 -6.68 17.75
CA GLY A 12 7.10 -5.43 18.00
C GLY A 12 7.53 -4.29 17.06
N ALA A 13 8.12 -4.63 15.91
CA ALA A 13 8.57 -3.63 14.95
C ALA A 13 7.40 -3.17 14.08
N GLU A 14 7.36 -1.88 13.79
CA GLU A 14 6.42 -1.30 12.83
C GLU A 14 7.00 -1.40 11.42
N ALA A 15 6.17 -1.78 10.44
CA ALA A 15 6.59 -1.91 9.06
C ALA A 15 5.49 -1.48 8.07
N LEU A 16 5.93 -0.98 6.92
CA LEU A 16 5.12 -0.69 5.75
C LEU A 16 5.76 -1.38 4.56
N ILE A 17 4.99 -2.20 3.84
CA ILE A 17 5.40 -2.84 2.60
C ILE A 17 4.41 -2.45 1.51
N LEU A 18 4.97 -2.11 0.34
CA LEU A 18 4.25 -1.87 -0.90
C LEU A 18 4.89 -2.71 -2.00
N VAL A 19 4.07 -3.44 -2.75
CA VAL A 19 4.50 -4.26 -3.88
C VAL A 19 3.60 -3.94 -5.07
N ASP A 20 4.17 -3.31 -6.08
CA ASP A 20 3.52 -3.11 -7.39
C ASP A 20 3.78 -4.31 -8.29
N ASN A 21 2.82 -4.65 -9.14
CA ASN A 21 2.96 -5.73 -10.12
C ASN A 21 2.81 -5.21 -11.55
N GLU A 22 3.12 -6.06 -12.53
CA GLU A 22 3.05 -5.69 -13.96
C GLU A 22 1.64 -5.27 -14.43
N THR A 23 0.59 -5.64 -13.68
CA THR A 23 -0.81 -5.28 -13.98
C THR A 23 -1.21 -3.93 -13.36
N GLY A 24 -0.34 -3.27 -12.60
CA GLY A 24 -0.60 -2.01 -11.91
C GLY A 24 -1.41 -2.17 -10.61
N HIS A 25 -1.47 -3.38 -10.05
CA HIS A 25 -2.05 -3.62 -8.73
C HIS A 25 -0.96 -3.43 -7.67
N VAL A 26 -1.29 -2.66 -6.64
CA VAL A 26 -0.39 -2.38 -5.51
C VAL A 26 -0.88 -3.14 -4.29
N TYR A 27 -0.14 -4.18 -3.90
CA TYR A 27 -0.37 -4.90 -2.65
C TYR A 27 0.32 -4.17 -1.50
N SER A 28 -0.35 -4.09 -0.36
CA SER A 28 0.18 -3.37 0.80
C SER A 28 0.05 -4.15 2.10
N TYR A 29 1.01 -3.95 2.98
CA TYR A 29 0.91 -4.32 4.39
C TYR A 29 1.37 -3.14 5.24
N ALA A 30 0.61 -2.78 6.27
CA ALA A 30 0.97 -1.69 7.18
C ALA A 30 0.57 -2.02 8.61
N THR A 31 1.53 -1.94 9.52
CA THR A 31 1.24 -1.93 10.96
C THR A 31 0.52 -0.63 11.36
N SER A 32 -0.10 -0.62 12.54
CA SER A 32 -1.01 0.45 12.99
C SER A 32 -0.42 1.86 12.87
N LYS A 33 0.88 2.04 13.08
CA LYS A 33 1.53 3.35 12.96
C LYS A 33 1.59 3.85 11.52
N PHE A 34 1.63 2.95 10.54
CA PHE A 34 1.77 3.28 9.12
C PHE A 34 0.45 3.20 8.32
N LYS A 35 -0.62 2.62 8.87
CA LYS A 35 -1.96 2.63 8.24
C LYS A 35 -2.41 4.01 7.73
N PRO A 36 -2.22 5.13 8.48
CA PRO A 36 -2.62 6.45 8.00
C PRO A 36 -1.94 6.90 6.70
N ILE A 37 -0.76 6.35 6.36
CA ILE A 37 -0.06 6.68 5.11
C ILE A 37 -0.82 6.07 3.92
N LEU A 38 -1.29 4.83 4.05
CA LEU A 38 -2.06 4.15 3.02
C LEU A 38 -3.44 4.79 2.83
N GLU A 39 -4.04 5.32 3.90
CA GLU A 39 -5.38 5.91 3.84
C GLU A 39 -5.34 7.36 3.36
N ASN A 40 -4.47 8.19 3.95
CA ASN A 40 -4.51 9.64 3.77
C ASN A 40 -3.48 10.17 2.76
N GLN A 41 -2.43 9.40 2.45
CA GLN A 41 -1.31 9.85 1.59
C GLN A 41 -1.17 9.02 0.31
N LYS A 42 -2.28 8.49 -0.21
CA LYS A 42 -2.33 7.71 -1.47
C LYS A 42 -1.70 8.45 -2.66
N ASN A 43 -1.80 9.78 -2.68
CA ASN A 43 -1.24 10.63 -3.73
C ASN A 43 0.30 10.57 -3.78
N ILE A 44 0.98 10.48 -2.63
CA ILE A 44 2.43 10.39 -2.56
C ILE A 44 2.89 9.07 -3.17
N ILE A 45 2.29 7.95 -2.73
CA ILE A 45 2.59 6.61 -3.26
C ILE A 45 2.38 6.58 -4.78
N LYS A 46 1.25 7.13 -5.27
CA LYS A 46 0.98 7.24 -6.70
C LYS A 46 2.04 8.04 -7.45
N SER A 47 2.46 9.20 -6.91
CA SER A 47 3.49 10.02 -7.57
C SER A 47 4.84 9.32 -7.67
N CYS A 48 5.19 8.50 -6.67
CA CYS A 48 6.43 7.73 -6.67
C CYS A 48 6.40 6.55 -7.64
N LEU A 49 5.27 5.84 -7.76
CA LEU A 49 5.15 4.67 -8.63
C LEU A 49 5.00 5.06 -10.11
N TYR A 50 4.32 6.17 -10.39
CA TYR A 50 3.93 6.56 -11.75
C TYR A 50 4.54 7.90 -12.18
N ALA A 51 5.83 8.12 -11.90
CA ALA A 51 6.57 9.39 -12.03
C ALA A 51 6.52 10.11 -13.40
N THR A 52 5.78 9.61 -14.39
CA THR A 52 5.48 10.27 -15.66
C THR A 52 4.00 10.65 -15.73
N GLY A 53 3.72 11.95 -15.76
CA GLY A 53 2.39 12.52 -15.70
C GLY A 53 1.39 11.94 -16.70
N PHE A 54 0.27 11.46 -16.19
CA PHE A 54 -0.97 11.41 -16.94
C PHE A 54 -1.98 12.34 -16.28
N PRO A 55 -2.70 13.16 -17.06
CA PRO A 55 -3.78 13.97 -16.54
C PRO A 55 -4.78 13.01 -15.91
N THR A 56 -5.16 13.30 -14.67
CA THR A 56 -6.27 12.65 -13.97
C THR A 56 -7.48 12.66 -14.90
N LYS A 57 -7.72 11.55 -15.61
CA LYS A 57 -9.05 11.32 -16.16
C LYS A 57 -9.97 11.18 -14.95
N PRO A 58 -11.08 11.91 -14.88
CA PRO A 58 -11.95 11.98 -13.71
C PRO A 58 -12.83 10.74 -13.52
N ASN A 59 -12.33 9.56 -13.89
CA ASN A 59 -13.04 8.30 -13.74
C ASN A 59 -12.18 7.36 -12.88
N ASP A 60 -12.35 7.48 -11.56
CA ASP A 60 -12.64 6.38 -10.64
C ASP A 60 -12.08 5.00 -11.03
N ASN A 61 -10.77 4.87 -11.15
CA ASN A 61 -10.13 3.58 -10.91
C ASN A 61 -9.84 3.49 -9.41
N GLU A 62 -10.87 3.00 -8.73
CA GLU A 62 -10.82 2.38 -7.40
C GLU A 62 -9.70 1.33 -7.39
N TYR A 63 -8.48 1.76 -7.05
CA TYR A 63 -7.42 0.85 -6.65
C TYR A 63 -7.92 0.16 -5.38
N LYS A 64 -8.39 -1.07 -5.54
CA LYS A 64 -8.79 -1.94 -4.44
C LYS A 64 -7.51 -2.27 -3.67
N TYR A 65 -7.37 -1.61 -2.52
CA TYR A 65 -6.44 -2.05 -1.50
C TYR A 65 -7.07 -3.28 -0.88
N ASP A 66 -6.61 -4.45 -1.30
CA ASP A 66 -6.95 -5.68 -0.61
C ASP A 66 -6.20 -5.66 0.72
N ASN A 67 -6.89 -5.21 1.78
CA ASN A 67 -6.39 -5.30 3.14
C ASN A 67 -6.45 -6.78 3.53
N ASP A 68 -5.36 -7.53 3.28
CA ASP A 68 -5.16 -8.91 3.74
C ASP A 68 -5.06 -9.03 5.29
N ASP A 69 -5.61 -8.07 6.04
CA ASP A 69 -5.59 -8.02 7.51
C ASP A 69 -6.79 -8.74 8.17
N GLU A 70 -7.64 -9.44 7.41
CA GLU A 70 -8.61 -10.41 7.94
C GLU A 70 -8.06 -11.84 7.89
N GLU A 71 -7.07 -12.14 8.74
CA GLU A 71 -6.98 -13.35 9.60
C GLU A 71 -5.77 -13.28 10.55
#